data_AF-A0A946RGZ5-F1
#
_entry.id   AF-A0A946RGZ5-F1
#
_cell.length_a   1.000
_cell.length_b   1.000
_cell.length_c   1.000
_cell.angle_alpha   90.00
_cell.angle_beta   90.00
_cell.angle_gamma   90.00
#
_symmetry.space_group_name_H-M   'P 1'
#
loop_
_entity.id
_entity.type
_entity.pdbx_description
1 polymer ?
#
loop_
_entity_poly.entity_id
_entity_poly.type
_entity_poly.pdbx_seq_one_letter_code
_entity_poly.pdbx_strand_id
1 'polypeptide(L)' 'IVKFDVNGLYLYKCSPHAMMAMAGLIQVSDASNKADMEKAVMKFESTVMMPNVKTRMSDLLKNNVK' A
#
# COMPACT_ATOMS: atom_id res chain seq x y z
N ILE A 1 -10.60 -17.58 -4.63
CA ILE A 1 -9.13 -17.55 -4.52
C ILE A 1 -8.64 -16.26 -5.17
N VAL A 2 -7.77 -15.52 -4.50
CA VAL A 2 -7.05 -14.39 -5.11
C VAL A 2 -5.73 -14.92 -5.63
N LYS A 3 -5.37 -14.59 -6.88
CA LYS A 3 -4.15 -15.06 -7.54
C LYS A 3 -3.35 -13.85 -8.00
N PHE A 4 -2.04 -13.89 -7.75
CA PHE A 4 -1.09 -12.84 -8.10
C PHE A 4 -0.13 -13.38 -9.16
N ASP A 5 -0.49 -13.23 -10.44
CA ASP A 5 0.27 -13.75 -11.58
C ASP A 5 1.13 -12.69 -12.29
N VAL A 6 0.97 -11.42 -11.93
CA VAL A 6 1.72 -10.31 -12.52
C VAL A 6 2.69 -9.77 -11.49
N ASN A 7 3.94 -9.57 -11.90
CA ASN A 7 4.97 -9.00 -11.03
C ASN A 7 4.64 -7.57 -10.63
N GLY A 8 5.16 -7.14 -9.48
CA GLY A 8 5.02 -5.79 -8.98
C GLY A 8 4.39 -5.71 -7.59
N LEU A 9 4.05 -4.49 -7.21
CA LEU A 9 3.45 -4.13 -5.95
C LEU A 9 1.93 -4.01 -6.08
N TYR A 10 1.21 -4.56 -5.10
CA TYR A 10 -0.23 -4.48 -4.98
C TYR A 10 -0.59 -3.82 -3.64
N LEU A 11 -1.40 -2.77 -3.69
CA LEU A 11 -2.01 -2.18 -2.50
C LEU A 11 -3.40 -2.79 -2.31
N TYR A 12 -3.61 -3.44 -1.17
CA TYR A 12 -4.94 -3.93 -0.77
C TYR A 12 -5.44 -3.13 0.43
N LYS A 13 -6.76 -2.96 0.54
CA LYS A 13 -7.39 -2.28 1.67
C LYS A 13 -8.63 -3.03 2.14
N CYS A 14 -8.91 -2.94 3.43
CA CYS A 14 -10.21 -3.28 3.98
C CYS A 14 -11.13 -2.06 3.85
N SER A 15 -12.10 -2.11 2.92
CA SER A 15 -12.99 -0.98 2.60
C SER A 15 -13.59 -0.26 3.82
N PRO A 16 -14.24 -0.94 4.79
CA PRO A 16 -14.83 -0.25 5.95
C PRO A 16 -13.79 0.40 6.87
N HIS A 17 -12.53 -0.04 6.83
CA HIS A 17 -11.45 0.42 7.71
C HIS A 17 -10.36 1.20 6.95
N ALA A 18 -10.64 1.62 5.72
CA ALA A 18 -9.67 2.33 4.88
C ALA A 18 -9.24 3.66 5.52
N MET A 19 -10.19 4.41 6.10
CA MET A 19 -9.92 5.67 6.82
C MET A 19 -9.09 5.46 8.10
N MET A 20 -9.00 4.22 8.59
CA MET A 20 -8.19 3.80 9.74
C MET A 20 -6.87 3.14 9.31
N ALA A 21 -6.47 3.32 8.05
CA ALA A 21 -5.26 2.76 7.45
C ALA A 21 -5.17 1.22 7.49
N MET A 22 -6.30 0.50 7.47
CA MET A 22 -6.29 -0.96 7.31
C MET A 22 -6.05 -1.33 5.85
N ALA A 23 -4.79 -1.29 5.47
CA ALA A 23 -4.29 -1.65 4.16
C ALA A 23 -2.93 -2.35 4.29
N GLY A 24 -2.46 -2.91 3.19
CA GLY A 24 -1.13 -3.50 3.11
C GLY A 24 -0.62 -3.57 1.68
N LEU A 25 0.64 -3.95 1.57
CA LEU A 25 1.35 -4.13 0.32
C LEU A 25 1.67 -5.61 0.11
N ILE A 26 1.59 -6.07 -1.12
CA ILE A 26 2.06 -7.38 -1.56
C ILE A 26 3.05 -7.14 -2.68
N GLN A 27 4.27 -7.65 -2.53
CA GLN A 27 5.27 -7.67 -3.58
C GLN A 27 5.29 -9.05 -4.24
N VAL A 28 5.18 -9.06 -5.56
CA VAL A 28 5.23 -10.27 -6.39
C VAL A 28 6.49 -10.18 -7.22
N SER A 29 7.51 -10.95 -6.83
CA SER A 29 8.85 -10.91 -7.44
C SER A 29 9.50 -9.52 -7.30
N ASP A 30 9.37 -8.65 -8.31
CA ASP A 30 10.01 -7.34 -8.36
C ASP A 30 9.08 -6.19 -7.94
N ALA A 31 9.66 -4.99 -7.85
CA ALA A 31 8.96 -3.75 -7.58
C ALA A 31 8.94 -2.84 -8.82
N SER A 32 8.72 -3.41 -10.00
CA SER A 32 8.75 -2.69 -11.30
C SER A 32 7.85 -1.46 -11.35
N ASN A 33 6.77 -1.42 -10.56
CA ASN A 33 5.82 -0.32 -10.47
C ASN A 33 5.99 0.56 -9.20
N LYS A 34 7.16 0.56 -8.54
CA LYS A 34 7.41 1.30 -7.29
C LYS A 34 7.02 2.78 -7.36
N ALA A 35 7.39 3.46 -8.44
CA ALA A 35 7.08 4.89 -8.63
C ALA A 35 5.57 5.18 -8.69
N ASP A 36 4.78 4.29 -9.29
CA ASP A 36 3.33 4.43 -9.31
C ASP A 36 2.70 4.00 -7.98
N MET A 37 3.31 3.03 -7.30
CA MET A 37 2.90 2.64 -5.96
C MET A 37 3.08 3.78 -4.95
N GLU A 38 4.17 4.55 -5.03
CA GLU A 38 4.37 5.74 -4.17
C GLU A 38 3.21 6.75 -4.32
N LYS A 39 2.76 7.00 -5.56
CA LYS A 39 1.61 7.87 -5.83
C LYS A 39 0.32 7.28 -5.26
N ALA A 40 0.11 5.97 -5.42
CA ALA A 40 -1.06 5.27 -4.90
C ALA A 40 -1.11 5.29 -3.37
N VAL A 41 0.04 5.10 -2.72
CA VAL A 41 0.21 5.21 -1.25
C VAL A 41 -0.13 6.61 -0.78
N MET A 42 0.45 7.66 -1.38
CA MET A 42 0.15 9.05 -1.00
C MET A 42 -1.35 9.37 -1.16
N LYS A 43 -1.98 8.88 -2.25
CA LYS A 43 -3.42 9.04 -2.48
C LYS A 43 -4.26 8.27 -1.45
N PHE A 44 -3.81 7.10 -1.00
CA PHE A 44 -4.51 6.35 0.04
C PHE A 44 -4.39 7.06 1.40
N GLU A 45 -3.18 7.48 1.77
CA GLU A 45 -2.90 8.14 3.06
C GLU A 45 -3.59 9.49 3.20
N SER A 46 -3.90 10.19 2.10
CA SER A 46 -4.71 11.41 2.14
C SER A 46 -6.17 11.15 2.57
N THR A 47 -6.65 9.91 2.46
CA THR A 47 -8.00 9.49 2.93
C THR A 47 -8.00 8.99 4.38
N VAL A 48 -6.83 8.79 4.98
CA VAL A 48 -6.69 8.32 6.36
C VAL A 48 -6.95 9.49 7.31
N MET A 49 -7.87 9.29 8.25
CA MET A 49 -8.30 10.32 9.20
C MET A 49 -7.59 10.23 10.57
N MET A 50 -6.90 9.11 10.83
CA MET A 50 -6.21 8.86 12.10
C MET A 50 -4.73 9.28 12.00
N PRO A 51 -4.28 10.31 12.75
CA PRO A 51 -2.93 10.86 12.60
C PRO A 51 -1.81 9.86 12.90
N ASN A 52 -2.00 9.00 13.89
CA ASN A 52 -1.00 8.03 14.36
C ASN A 52 -0.73 6.87 13.39
N VAL A 53 -1.60 6.66 12.39
CA VAL A 53 -1.44 5.61 11.37
C VAL A 53 -1.37 6.17 9.95
N LYS A 54 -1.34 7.51 9.82
CA LYS A 54 -1.42 8.19 8.53
C LYS A 54 -0.29 7.82 7.57
N THR A 55 0.91 7.54 8.07
CA THR A 55 2.09 7.19 7.27
C THR A 55 2.32 5.68 7.16
N ARG A 56 1.40 4.85 7.65
CA ARG A 56 1.62 3.39 7.74
C ARG A 56 1.98 2.78 6.38
N MET A 57 1.36 3.23 5.28
CA MET A 57 1.61 2.64 3.96
C MET A 57 2.93 3.10 3.36
N SER A 58 3.30 4.36 3.56
CA SER A 58 4.60 4.89 3.14
C SER A 58 5.74 4.29 3.98
N ASP A 59 5.53 4.04 5.26
CA ASP A 59 6.46 3.34 6.13
C ASP A 59 6.66 1.88 5.68
N LEU A 60 5.57 1.16 5.37
CA LEU A 60 5.66 -0.20 4.83
C LEU A 60 6.41 -0.24 3.50
N LEU A 61 6.13 0.69 2.59
CA LEU A 61 6.79 0.79 1.29
C LEU A 61 8.29 1.03 1.44
N LYS A 62 8.69 1.99 2.28
CA LYS A 62 10.11 2.34 2.50
C LYS A 62 10.89 1.24 3.20
N ASN A 63 10.29 0.61 4.21
CA ASN A 63 11.01 -0.31 5.08
C ASN A 63 11.09 -1.74 4.53
N ASN A 64 10.17 -2.14 3.64
CA ASN A 64 10.03 -3.54 3.22
C ASN A 64 10.22 -3.75 1.72
N VAL A 65 10.09 -2.71 0.89
CA VAL A 65 10.25 -2.83 -0.57
C VAL A 65 11.61 -2.31 -0.99
N LYS A 66 12.49 -3.23 -1.39
CA LYS A 66 13.82 -2.93 -1.94
C LYS A 66 13.67 -2.43 -3.38
#